data_AF-M0NL29-F1
#
_entry.id   AF-M0NL29-F1
#
_cell.length_a   1.000
_cell.length_b   1.000
_cell.length_c   1.000
_cell.angle_alpha   90.00
_cell.angle_beta   90.00
_cell.angle_gamma   90.00
#
_symmetry.space_group_name_H-M   'P 1'
#
loop_
_entity.id
_entity.type
_entity.pdbx_description
1 polymer ?
#
loop_
_entity_poly.entity_id
_entity_poly.type
_entity_poly.pdbx_seq_one_letter_code
_entity_poly.pdbx_strand_id
1 'polypeptide(L)' 'MSDSDEPAVSLASSIGALVVTFLVVTPVSGTLLGFNWTQAVLIGGFAGSVAVASAWLTARRAGGSD' A
#
# COMPACT_ATOMS: atom_id res chain seq x y z
N MET A 1 -15.50 13.84 20.18
CA MET A 1 -14.36 13.34 19.40
C MET A 1 -14.92 13.01 18.03
N SER A 2 -14.37 13.58 16.97
CA SER A 2 -15.06 13.77 15.69
C SER A 2 -15.00 12.52 14.81
N ASP A 3 -16.17 12.05 14.34
CA ASP A 3 -16.33 11.00 13.31
C ASP A 3 -15.55 11.31 12.01
N SER A 4 -15.13 12.57 11.84
CA SER A 4 -14.32 13.03 10.70
C SER A 4 -12.84 12.63 10.77
N ASP A 5 -12.31 12.28 11.94
CA ASP A 5 -10.90 11.92 12.09
C ASP A 5 -10.61 10.48 11.64
N GLU A 6 -11.59 9.59 11.79
CA GLU A 6 -11.49 8.17 11.41
C GLU A 6 -11.22 7.94 9.90
N PRO A 7 -11.93 8.58 8.95
CA PRO A 7 -11.62 8.46 7.53
C PRO A 7 -10.25 9.07 7.18
N ALA A 8 -9.85 10.14 7.87
CA ALA A 8 -8.55 10.78 7.64
C ALA A 8 -7.38 9.89 8.09
N VAL A 9 -7.50 9.22 9.24
CA VAL A 9 -6.51 8.26 9.74
C VAL A 9 -6.39 7.04 8.82
N SER A 10 -7.52 6.51 8.32
CA SER A 10 -7.53 5.38 7.36
C SER A 10 -6.83 5.73 6.04
N LEU A 11 -7.03 6.96 5.55
CA LEU A 11 -6.39 7.45 4.32
C LEU A 11 -4.88 7.67 4.53
N ALA A 12 -4.47 8.27 5.65
CA ALA A 12 -3.07 8.42 6.01
C ALA A 12 -2.36 7.06 6.12
N SER A 13 -3.01 6.07 6.73
CA SER A 13 -2.50 4.70 6.83
C SER A 13 -2.35 4.03 5.45
N SER A 14 -3.32 4.23 4.55
CA SER A 14 -3.27 3.68 3.19
C SER A 14 -2.14 4.31 2.36
N ILE A 15 -1.96 5.63 2.46
CA ILE A 15 -0.85 6.35 1.83
C ILE A 15 0.48 5.88 2.40
N GLY A 16 0.59 5.75 3.72
CA GLY A 16 1.79 5.23 4.39
C GLY A 16 2.15 3.83 3.90
N ALA A 17 1.19 2.91 3.85
CA ALA A 17 1.39 1.56 3.35
C ALA A 17 1.83 1.54 1.88
N LEU A 18 1.23 2.37 1.03
CA LEU A 18 1.59 2.48 -0.38
C LEU A 18 3.02 3.00 -0.54
N VAL A 19 3.39 4.08 0.16
CA VAL A 19 4.71 4.70 0.08
C VAL A 19 5.78 3.74 0.59
N VAL A 20 5.58 3.11 1.74
CA VAL A 20 6.52 2.14 2.30
C VAL A 20 6.72 0.96 1.34
N THR A 21 5.62 0.41 0.81
CA THR A 21 5.70 -0.70 -0.14
C THR A 21 6.45 -0.30 -1.40
N PHE A 22 6.14 0.86 -1.98
CA PHE A 22 6.83 1.38 -3.16
C PHE A 22 8.33 1.57 -2.91
N LEU A 23 8.69 2.23 -1.79
CA LEU A 23 10.07 2.50 -1.43
C LEU A 23 10.90 1.25 -1.11
N VAL A 24 10.26 0.14 -0.73
CA VAL A 24 10.96 -1.14 -0.50
C VAL A 24 11.03 -1.96 -1.79
N VAL A 25 9.90 -2.13 -2.48
CA VAL A 25 9.80 -3.04 -3.63
C VAL A 25 10.59 -2.51 -4.83
N THR A 26 10.52 -1.21 -5.13
CA THR A 26 11.22 -0.63 -6.28
C THR A 26 12.75 -0.81 -6.20
N PRO A 27 13.46 -0.46 -5.12
CA PRO A 27 14.89 -0.70 -5.07
C PRO A 27 15.22 -2.20 -5.03
N VAL A 28 14.41 -3.05 -4.40
CA VAL A 28 14.61 -4.50 -4.44
C VAL A 28 14.54 -5.02 -5.89
N SER A 29 13.52 -4.63 -6.65
CA SER A 29 13.38 -5.02 -8.04
C SER A 29 14.50 -4.47 -8.94
N GLY A 30 14.88 -3.21 -8.76
CA GLY A 30 15.89 -2.55 -9.61
C GLY A 30 17.34 -2.94 -9.29
N THR A 31 17.65 -3.17 -8.00
CA THR A 31 19.04 -3.40 -7.56
C THR A 31 19.36 -4.86 -7.30
N LEU A 32 18.39 -5.65 -6.80
CA LEU A 32 18.62 -7.06 -6.43
C LEU A 32 18.14 -8.04 -7.51
N LEU A 33 17.06 -7.72 -8.22
CA LEU A 33 16.46 -8.61 -9.23
C LEU A 33 16.88 -8.26 -10.67
N GLY A 34 17.58 -7.15 -10.87
CA GLY A 34 18.12 -6.75 -12.17
C GLY A 34 17.07 -6.27 -13.19
N PHE A 35 15.86 -5.94 -12.75
CA PHE A 35 14.88 -5.29 -13.61
C PHE A 35 15.36 -3.89 -14.01
N ASN A 36 15.00 -3.43 -15.21
CA ASN A 36 15.24 -2.04 -15.56
C ASN A 36 14.50 -1.11 -14.58
N TRP A 37 15.03 0.09 -14.32
CA TRP A 37 14.45 1.03 -13.36
C TRP A 37 12.96 1.31 -13.61
N THR A 38 12.55 1.45 -14.86
CA THR A 38 11.13 1.66 -15.21
C THR A 38 10.27 0.45 -14.84
N GLN A 39 10.76 -0.77 -15.09
CA GLN A 39 10.05 -2.00 -14.70
C GLN A 39 9.95 -2.10 -13.17
N ALA A 40 11.02 -1.77 -12.46
CA ALA A 40 11.06 -1.79 -11.00
C ALA A 40 10.08 -0.77 -10.36
N VAL A 41 9.93 0.42 -10.96
CA VAL A 41 8.93 1.41 -10.55
C VAL A 41 7.51 0.89 -10.77
N LEU A 42 7.24 0.27 -11.92
CA LEU A 42 5.93 -0.31 -12.22
C LEU A 42 5.57 -1.45 -11.25
N ILE A 43 6.53 -2.32 -10.95
CA ILE A 43 6.36 -3.42 -9.99
C ILE A 43 6.09 -2.84 -8.59
N GLY A 44 6.85 -1.83 -8.16
CA GLY A 44 6.64 -1.18 -6.86
C GLY A 44 5.28 -0.50 -6.75
N GLY A 45 4.84 0.20 -7.80
CA GLY A 45 3.52 0.85 -7.85
C GLY A 45 2.37 -0.16 -7.82
N PHE A 46 2.50 -1.26 -8.56
CA PHE A 46 1.54 -2.36 -8.52
C PHE A 46 1.48 -3.03 -7.14
N ALA A 47 2.63 -3.36 -6.54
CA ALA A 47 2.70 -3.94 -5.20
C ALA A 47 2.08 -3.03 -4.13
N GLY A 48 2.35 -1.71 -4.21
CA GLY A 48 1.72 -0.73 -3.31
C GLY A 48 0.21 -0.67 -3.46
N SER A 49 -0.32 -0.78 -4.69
CA SER A 49 -1.77 -0.82 -4.94
C SER A 49 -2.41 -2.08 -4.35
N VAL A 50 -1.74 -3.24 -4.49
CA VAL A 50 -2.18 -4.50 -3.88
C VAL A 50 -2.17 -4.41 -2.36
N ALA A 51 -1.15 -3.80 -1.75
CA ALA A 51 -1.07 -3.63 -0.30
C ALA A 51 -2.25 -2.82 0.25
N VAL A 52 -2.60 -1.72 -0.41
CA VAL A 52 -3.79 -0.90 -0.04
C VAL A 52 -5.07 -1.71 -0.21
N ALA A 53 -5.24 -2.43 -1.33
CA ALA A 53 -6.41 -3.25 -1.56
C ALA A 53 -6.56 -4.37 -0.52
N SER A 54 -5.47 -5.02 -0.12
CA SER A 54 -5.44 -6.04 0.94
C SER A 54 -5.79 -5.46 2.31
N ALA A 55 -5.31 -4.25 2.63
CA ALA A 55 -5.68 -3.56 3.86
C ALA A 55 -7.18 -3.24 3.89
N TRP A 56 -7.73 -2.74 2.79
CA TRP A 56 -9.16 -2.45 2.68
C TRP A 56 -10.03 -3.71 2.76
N LEU A 57 -9.63 -4.80 2.09
CA LEU A 57 -10.33 -6.09 2.17
C LEU A 57 -10.31 -6.65 3.60
N THR A 58 -9.17 -6.53 4.30
CA THR A 58 -9.03 -6.93 5.69
C THR A 58 -9.95 -6.12 6.60
N ALA A 59 -10.00 -4.80 6.42
CA ALA A 59 -10.91 -3.93 7.16
C ALA A 59 -12.39 -4.28 6.91
N ARG A 60 -12.77 -4.56 5.66
CA ARG A 60 -14.13 -5.02 5.32
C ARG A 60 -14.52 -6.34 6.00
N ARG A 61 -13.58 -7.28 6.08
CA ARG A 61 -13.81 -8.57 6.76
C ARG A 61 -13.96 -8.40 8.27
N ALA A 62 -13.18 -7.50 8.87
CA ALA A 62 -13.27 -7.19 10.29
C ALA A 62 -14.60 -6.48 10.66
N GLY A 63 -15.11 -5.60 9.79
CA GLY A 63 -16.37 -4.88 10.03
C GLY A 63 -17.66 -5.64 9.67
N GLY A 64 -17.58 -6.87 9.16
CA GLY A 64 -18.74 -7.70 8.78
C GLY A 64 -19.16 -8.74 9.84
N SER A 65 -18.71 -8.60 11.09
CA SER A 65 -18.98 -9.54 12.18
C SER A 65 -19.97 -9.02 13.23
N ASP A 66 -20.78 -8.01 12.88
CA ASP A 66 -21.93 -7.53 13.68
C ASP A 66 -23.26 -7.88 13.00
#